data_AF-A0A962GE34-F1
#
_entry.id   AF-A0A962GE34-F1
#
_cell.length_a   1.000
_cell.length_b   1.000
_cell.length_c   1.000
_cell.angle_alpha   90.00
_cell.angle_beta   90.00
_cell.angle_gamma   90.00
#
_symmetry.space_group_name_H-M   'P 1'
#
loop_
_entity.id
_entity.type
_entity.pdbx_description
1 polymer ?
#
loop_
_entity_poly.entity_id
_entity_poly.type
_entity_poly.pdbx_seq_one_letter_code
_entity_poly.pdbx_strand_id
1 'polypeptide(L)'
;AFCAVRPPGHHATRDSAMGFCLFNSVAVGAAQALAVHGLERVAIVDFDVHHGNGTADIFAADARVLYASSHQSPLYPGTGARGERGVGNLVNTPLPAG
;
A
#
# COMPACT_ATOMS: atom_id res chain seq x y z
N ALA A 1 -10.16 13.42 8.37
CA ALA A 1 -11.46 12.87 7.90
C ALA A 1 -11.39 11.34 7.96
N PHE A 2 -12.54 10.66 8.04
CA PHE A 2 -12.63 9.20 7.98
C PHE A 2 -13.59 8.80 6.85
N CYS A 3 -13.24 7.77 6.08
CA CYS A 3 -14.04 7.26 4.98
C CYS A 3 -14.53 5.85 5.31
N ALA A 4 -15.81 5.69 5.64
CA ALA A 4 -16.44 4.40 5.89
C ALA A 4 -16.81 3.70 4.56
N VAL A 5 -15.83 3.10 3.89
CA VAL A 5 -15.96 2.60 2.51
C VAL A 5 -15.83 1.09 2.39
N ARG A 6 -16.45 0.52 1.34
CA ARG A 6 -16.28 -0.86 0.87
C ARG A 6 -16.52 -0.92 -0.65
N PRO A 7 -15.95 -1.90 -1.40
CA PRO A 7 -14.98 -2.93 -1.00
C PRO A 7 -13.61 -2.36 -0.58
N PRO A 8 -12.67 -3.18 -0.02
CA PRO A 8 -11.30 -2.72 0.27
C PRO A 8 -10.51 -2.44 -1.01
N GLY A 9 -9.28 -1.92 -0.87
CA GLY A 9 -8.46 -1.53 -2.02
C GLY A 9 -6.96 -1.89 -1.99
N HIS A 10 -6.35 -2.09 -0.82
CA HIS A 10 -4.89 -2.12 -0.70
C HIS A 10 -4.18 -3.32 -1.37
N HIS A 11 -4.91 -4.37 -1.76
CA HIS A 11 -4.37 -5.52 -2.50
C HIS A 11 -4.46 -5.37 -4.02
N ALA A 12 -5.27 -4.44 -4.53
CA ALA A 12 -5.38 -4.21 -5.97
C ALA A 12 -4.08 -3.58 -6.49
N THR A 13 -3.36 -4.32 -7.31
CA THR A 13 -2.11 -3.89 -7.99
C THR A 13 -2.44 -3.03 -9.20
N ARG A 14 -1.42 -2.59 -9.95
CA ARG A 14 -1.63 -1.80 -11.18
C ARG A 14 -2.50 -2.52 -12.21
N ASP A 15 -2.37 -3.83 -12.35
CA ASP A 15 -2.98 -4.61 -13.44
C ASP A 15 -3.83 -5.80 -12.96
N SER A 16 -3.96 -6.03 -11.64
CA SER A 16 -4.67 -7.19 -11.12
C SER A 16 -5.49 -6.90 -9.85
N ALA A 17 -6.75 -7.35 -9.85
CA ALA A 17 -7.64 -7.37 -8.68
C ALA A 17 -7.41 -8.66 -7.86
N MET A 18 -7.36 -8.54 -6.53
CA MET A 18 -7.13 -9.67 -5.60
C MET A 18 -7.50 -9.28 -4.17
N GLY A 19 -7.63 -10.25 -3.25
CA GLY A 19 -7.88 -9.96 -1.82
C GLY A 19 -9.14 -9.14 -1.59
N PHE A 20 -10.19 -9.40 -2.36
CA PHE A 20 -11.45 -8.63 -2.38
C PHE A 20 -11.32 -7.16 -2.83
N CYS A 21 -10.13 -6.75 -3.27
CA CYS A 21 -9.85 -5.40 -3.76
C CYS A 21 -9.97 -5.36 -5.29
N LEU A 22 -10.87 -4.50 -5.80
CA LEU A 22 -11.04 -4.28 -7.25
C LEU A 22 -10.25 -3.07 -7.73
N PHE A 23 -10.24 -2.00 -6.93
CA PHE A 23 -9.49 -0.77 -7.19
C PHE A 23 -8.80 -0.33 -5.90
N ASN A 24 -7.59 0.22 -6.02
CA ASN A 24 -6.86 0.73 -4.86
C ASN A 24 -7.23 2.19 -4.55
N SER A 25 -8.31 2.39 -3.80
CA SER A 25 -8.83 3.73 -3.46
C SER A 25 -7.79 4.64 -2.82
N VAL A 26 -6.93 4.10 -1.95
CA VAL A 26 -5.88 4.88 -1.27
C VAL A 26 -4.81 5.31 -2.28
N ALA A 27 -4.37 4.40 -3.16
CA ALA A 27 -3.39 4.74 -4.18
C ALA A 27 -3.92 5.77 -5.19
N VAL A 28 -5.19 5.65 -5.62
CA VAL A 28 -5.83 6.66 -6.47
C VAL A 28 -5.87 8.02 -5.77
N GLY A 29 -6.25 8.06 -4.49
CA GLY A 29 -6.27 9.30 -3.70
C GLY A 29 -4.89 9.94 -3.57
N ALA A 30 -3.86 9.15 -3.28
CA ALA A 30 -2.48 9.63 -3.20
C ALA A 30 -1.98 10.17 -4.56
N ALA A 31 -2.24 9.45 -5.65
CA ALA A 31 -1.87 9.89 -7.00
C ALA A 31 -2.60 11.19 -7.39
N GLN A 32 -3.88 11.33 -7.06
CA GLN A 32 -4.64 12.55 -7.29
C GLN A 32 -4.09 13.72 -6.46
N ALA A 33 -3.74 13.50 -5.20
CA ALA A 33 -3.14 14.52 -4.34
C ALA A 33 -1.82 15.07 -4.91
N LEU A 34 -0.98 14.19 -5.45
CA LEU A 34 0.26 14.58 -6.11
C LEU A 34 0.00 15.31 -7.44
N ALA A 35 -0.82 14.71 -8.33
CA ALA A 35 -0.95 15.16 -9.71
C ALA A 35 -1.87 16.39 -9.89
N VAL A 36 -2.95 16.47 -9.11
CA VAL A 36 -3.99 17.50 -9.28
C VAL A 36 -3.88 18.58 -8.21
N HIS A 37 -3.56 18.19 -6.97
CA HIS A 37 -3.47 19.13 -5.85
C HIS A 37 -2.03 19.62 -5.60
N GLY A 38 -1.05 19.13 -6.36
CA GLY A 38 0.33 19.63 -6.34
C GLY A 38 1.09 19.31 -5.05
N LEU A 39 0.68 18.30 -4.28
CA LEU A 39 1.46 17.86 -3.13
C LEU A 39 2.81 17.32 -3.59
N GLU A 40 3.87 17.66 -2.87
CA GLU A 40 5.22 17.19 -3.19
C GLU A 40 5.50 15.77 -2.66
N ARG A 41 4.88 15.41 -1.53
CA ARG A 41 5.06 14.12 -0.86
C ARG A 41 3.77 13.64 -0.20
N VAL A 42 3.56 12.33 -0.22
CA VAL A 42 2.45 11.64 0.48
C VAL A 42 3.01 10.47 1.27
N ALA A 43 2.49 10.25 2.48
CA ALA A 43 2.78 9.03 3.25
C ALA A 43 1.51 8.19 3.35
N ILE A 44 1.62 6.90 3.03
CA ILE A 44 0.58 5.89 3.22
C ILE A 44 1.05 4.94 4.31
N VAL A 45 0.29 4.89 5.41
CA VAL A 45 0.52 3.96 6.52
C VAL A 45 -0.58 2.92 6.50
N ASP A 46 -0.21 1.67 6.30
CA ASP A 46 -1.10 0.53 6.20
C ASP A 46 -0.93 -0.39 7.42
N PHE A 47 -1.97 -0.43 8.24
CA PHE A 47 -2.02 -1.22 9.47
C PHE A 47 -3.03 -2.37 9.37
N ASP A 48 -3.54 -2.68 8.17
CA ASP A 48 -4.24 -3.94 7.95
C ASP A 48 -3.29 -5.11 8.25
N VAL A 49 -3.83 -6.20 8.78
CA VAL A 49 -3.03 -7.37 9.15
C VAL A 49 -2.33 -8.03 7.95
N HIS A 50 -2.85 -7.82 6.74
CA HIS A 50 -2.26 -8.30 5.49
C HIS A 50 -1.40 -7.21 4.85
N HIS A 51 -0.32 -7.62 4.17
CA HIS A 51 0.48 -6.67 3.41
C HIS A 51 -0.34 -6.05 2.27
N GLY A 52 -0.42 -4.72 2.21
CA GLY A 52 -1.03 -3.96 1.12
C GLY A 52 -0.18 -3.95 -0.15
N ASN A 53 0.03 -5.14 -0.70
CA ASN A 53 0.88 -5.41 -1.87
C ASN A 53 0.52 -4.58 -3.10
N GLY A 54 -0.75 -4.22 -3.27
CA GLY A 54 -1.20 -3.37 -4.37
C GLY A 54 -0.66 -1.95 -4.26
N THR A 55 -0.68 -1.38 -3.05
CA THR A 55 -0.13 -0.05 -2.80
C THR A 55 1.39 -0.04 -2.96
N ALA A 56 2.06 -1.08 -2.45
CA ALA A 56 3.50 -1.26 -2.60
C ALA A 56 3.90 -1.35 -4.09
N ASP A 57 3.21 -2.17 -4.88
CA ASP A 57 3.42 -2.32 -6.33
C ASP A 57 3.29 -0.98 -7.07
N ILE A 58 2.19 -0.26 -6.85
CA ILE A 58 1.89 0.98 -7.57
C ILE A 58 2.96 2.06 -7.35
N PHE A 59 3.51 2.16 -6.14
CA PHE A 59 4.44 3.22 -5.74
C PHE A 59 5.89 2.77 -5.56
N ALA A 60 6.24 1.52 -5.83
CA ALA A 60 7.60 1.00 -5.65
C ALA A 60 8.69 1.83 -6.33
N ALA A 61 8.34 2.54 -7.42
CA ALA A 61 9.25 3.38 -8.20
C ALA A 61 9.05 4.90 -8.00
N ASP A 62 8.14 5.34 -7.12
CA ASP A 62 7.83 6.77 -6.91
C ASP A 62 8.28 7.24 -5.52
N ALA A 63 9.46 7.88 -5.47
CA ALA A 63 10.06 8.38 -4.24
C ALA A 63 9.23 9.49 -3.54
N ARG A 64 8.21 10.05 -4.20
CA ARG A 64 7.30 11.04 -3.58
C ARG A 64 6.31 10.38 -2.63
N VAL A 65 6.11 9.06 -2.72
CA VAL A 65 5.21 8.31 -1.85
C VAL A 65 6.01 7.42 -0.92
N LEU A 66 5.93 7.69 0.39
CA LEU A 66 6.35 6.74 1.41
C LEU A 66 5.22 5.73 1.65
N TYR A 67 5.51 4.43 1.52
CA TYR A 67 4.62 3.36 1.95
C TYR A 67 5.21 2.66 3.17
N ALA A 68 4.46 2.61 4.26
CA ALA A 68 4.84 1.89 5.47
C ALA A 68 3.74 0.90 5.85
N SER A 69 4.10 -0.37 6.03
CA SER A 69 3.15 -1.41 6.40
C SER A 69 3.65 -2.21 7.60
N SER A 70 2.73 -2.46 8.54
CA SER A 70 2.87 -3.51 9.55
C SER A 70 1.87 -4.61 9.24
N HIS A 71 2.34 -5.83 9.04
CA HIS A 71 1.49 -6.95 8.67
C HIS A 71 2.03 -8.25 9.26
N GLN A 72 1.15 -9.23 9.46
CA GLN A 72 1.56 -10.56 9.86
C GLN A 72 2.31 -11.24 8.70
N SER A 73 3.38 -11.95 9.02
CA SER A 73 4.11 -12.79 8.07
C SER A 73 4.60 -14.07 8.74
N PRO A 74 4.38 -15.25 8.16
CA PRO A 74 3.67 -15.49 6.89
C PRO A 74 2.14 -15.34 7.03
N LEU A 75 1.52 -14.71 6.03
CA LEU A 75 0.06 -14.62 5.84
C LEU A 75 -0.23 -14.28 4.36
N TYR A 76 -1.47 -14.44 3.88
CA TYR A 76 -1.89 -13.81 2.63
C TYR A 76 -1.50 -12.32 2.62
N PRO A 77 -1.00 -11.74 1.51
CA PRO A 77 -0.82 -12.32 0.17
C PRO A 77 0.55 -12.98 -0.05
N GLY A 78 1.38 -13.15 0.98
CA GLY A 78 2.71 -13.77 0.85
C GLY A 78 3.81 -12.82 0.34
N THR A 79 3.58 -11.51 0.38
CA THR A 79 4.56 -10.46 0.03
C THR A 79 4.83 -9.56 1.24
N GLY A 80 5.68 -8.53 1.10
CA GLY A 80 5.98 -7.60 2.18
C GLY A 80 7.22 -8.01 2.97
N ALA A 81 8.15 -8.74 2.35
CA ALA A 81 9.41 -9.05 3.01
C ALA A 81 10.16 -7.76 3.38
N ARG A 82 10.88 -7.78 4.50
CA ARG A 82 11.67 -6.62 4.99
C ARG A 82 12.68 -6.09 3.95
N GLY A 83 13.13 -6.95 3.03
CA GLY A 83 14.05 -6.60 1.95
C GLY A 83 13.40 -5.92 0.73
N GLU A 84 12.07 -5.93 0.62
CA GLU A 84 11.34 -5.23 -0.44
C GLU A 84 11.28 -3.73 -0.11
N ARG A 85 12.13 -2.93 -0.75
CA ARG A 85 12.34 -1.51 -0.39
C ARG A 85 11.93 -0.50 -1.46
N GLY A 86 11.51 -0.96 -2.65
CA GLY A 86 11.29 -0.07 -3.80
C GLY A 86 12.53 0.77 -4.10
N VAL A 87 12.34 2.05 -4.42
CA VAL A 87 13.43 3.04 -4.57
C VAL A 87 13.94 3.57 -3.22
N GLY A 88 13.72 2.83 -2.12
CA GLY A 88 14.01 3.24 -0.75
C GLY A 88 12.81 3.81 0.00
N ASN A 89 11.62 3.77 -0.61
CA ASN A 89 10.38 4.37 -0.12
C ASN A 89 9.38 3.37 0.45
N LEU A 90 9.70 2.06 0.43
CA LEU A 90 8.88 1.02 1.07
C LEU A 90 9.50 0.63 2.42
N VAL A 91 8.68 0.65 3.47
CA VAL A 91 9.05 0.26 4.83
C VAL A 91 8.12 -0.87 5.29
N ASN A 92 8.56 -2.11 5.07
CA ASN A 92 7.83 -3.30 5.47
C ASN A 92 8.27 -3.78 6.86
N THR A 93 7.30 -3.95 7.74
CA THR A 93 7.46 -4.50 9.09
C THR A 93 6.68 -5.81 9.20
N PRO A 94 7.23 -6.93 8.67
CA PRO A 94 6.62 -8.23 8.87
C PRO A 94 6.72 -8.61 10.35
N LEU A 95 5.60 -9.01 10.93
CA LEU A 95 5.42 -9.39 12.33
C LEU A 95 5.10 -10.88 12.43
N PRO A 96 5.62 -11.60 13.46
CA PRO A 96 5.16 -12.96 13.71
C PRO A 96 3.67 -12.96 14.06
N ALA A 97 3.02 -14.10 13.87
CA ALA A 97 1.70 -14.32 14.46
C ALA A 97 1.86 -14.38 15.99
N GLY A 98 1.00 -13.66 16.72
CA GLY A 98 0.83 -13.76 18.18
C GLY A 98 2.12 -13.72 18.99
#